data_AF-A0A2V9ZB25-F1
#
_entry.id   AF-A0A2V9ZB25-F1
#
_cell.length_a   1.000
_cell.length_b   1.000
_cell.length_c   1.000
_cell.angle_alpha   90.00
_cell.angle_beta   90.00
_cell.angle_gamma   90.00
#
_symmetry.space_group_name_H-M   'P 1'
#
loop_
_entity.id
_entity.type
_entity.pdbx_description
1 polymer ?
#
loop_
_entity_poly.entity_id
_entity_poly.type
_entity_poly.pdbx_seq_one_letter_code
_entity_poly.pdbx_strand_id
1 'polypeptide(L)'
;MGEDVKHFGRMIQHKVIGTLTAQKKKFLWRKKRVLEFGLRPYLLPRRVKHIHGPQKISYALDELLVISVVRNGELYIKSFMDHYRAMGVKHFVFLDNASTDRTVELLCGQESVTVLQTDAPYKKYENTMKRYLAERFSAGRWNLCADIDELFDYPFSETLSLGDFLRYLNDNSYTAVVAQMLDMFSDTPLAKLESKPDDQLKEKYVYYDISAIEKEDYLWSERSNPNIKMHWGGVRKAAFGTVNGLTKSPLVLMDGKIKTFITWHHVKGARMADV
;
A
#
# COMPACT_ATOMS: atom_id res chain seq x y z
N MET A 1 -55.97 -15.38 20.15
CA MET A 1 -55.41 -14.08 20.62
C MET A 1 -54.01 -14.17 21.25
N GLY A 2 -53.44 -15.36 21.53
CA GLY A 2 -52.14 -15.50 22.23
C GLY A 2 -50.91 -15.82 21.36
N GLU A 3 -51.08 -16.12 20.08
CA GLU A 3 -49.96 -16.47 19.17
C GLU A 3 -49.40 -15.26 18.41
N ASP A 4 -50.23 -14.30 18.01
CA ASP A 4 -49.79 -13.08 17.30
C ASP A 4 -48.89 -12.16 18.16
N VAL A 5 -49.10 -12.14 19.48
CA VAL A 5 -48.29 -11.32 20.41
C VAL A 5 -46.88 -11.88 20.56
N LYS A 6 -46.71 -13.22 20.51
CA LYS A 6 -45.40 -13.87 20.58
C LYS A 6 -44.59 -13.67 19.29
N HIS A 7 -45.26 -13.63 18.14
CA HIS A 7 -44.59 -13.41 16.86
C HIS A 7 -44.12 -11.95 16.70
N PHE A 8 -44.91 -10.98 17.18
CA PHE A 8 -44.55 -9.56 17.20
C PHE A 8 -43.40 -9.27 18.17
N GLY A 9 -43.39 -9.89 19.36
CA GLY A 9 -42.31 -9.77 20.34
C GLY A 9 -40.94 -10.28 19.84
N ARG A 10 -40.92 -11.41 19.12
CA ARG A 10 -39.69 -11.93 18.48
C ARG A 10 -39.17 -11.01 17.37
N MET A 11 -40.05 -10.41 16.59
CA MET A 11 -39.68 -9.51 15.49
C MET A 11 -39.13 -8.17 16.00
N ILE A 12 -39.69 -7.64 17.10
CA ILE A 12 -39.15 -6.46 17.79
C ILE A 12 -37.79 -6.78 18.42
N GLN A 13 -37.62 -7.94 19.08
CA GLN A 13 -36.32 -8.34 19.63
C GLN A 13 -35.25 -8.49 18.53
N HIS A 14 -35.55 -9.11 17.39
CA HIS A 14 -34.61 -9.21 16.27
C HIS A 14 -34.26 -7.84 15.65
N LYS A 15 -35.24 -6.93 15.49
CA LYS A 15 -34.97 -5.56 15.03
C LYS A 15 -34.13 -4.78 16.05
N VAL A 16 -34.46 -4.85 17.34
CA VAL A 16 -33.72 -4.13 18.40
C VAL A 16 -32.30 -4.68 18.56
N ILE A 17 -32.10 -6.00 18.53
CA ILE A 17 -30.77 -6.64 18.56
C ILE A 17 -29.97 -6.29 17.28
N GLY A 18 -30.60 -6.29 16.11
CA GLY A 18 -29.98 -5.86 14.85
C GLY A 18 -29.56 -4.39 14.89
N THR A 19 -30.39 -3.52 15.48
CA THR A 19 -30.14 -2.08 15.61
C THR A 19 -29.03 -1.79 16.64
N LEU A 20 -29.04 -2.46 17.79
CA LEU A 20 -27.97 -2.38 18.80
C LEU A 20 -26.62 -2.88 18.26
N THR A 21 -26.64 -3.94 17.46
CA THR A 21 -25.44 -4.48 16.79
C THR A 21 -24.91 -3.51 15.74
N ALA A 22 -25.79 -2.88 14.97
CA ALA A 22 -25.43 -1.83 14.00
C ALA A 22 -24.90 -0.56 14.68
N GLN A 23 -25.52 -0.12 15.79
CA GLN A 23 -25.07 1.03 16.58
C GLN A 23 -23.71 0.78 17.23
N LYS A 24 -23.49 -0.41 17.80
CA LYS A 24 -22.18 -0.82 18.36
C LYS A 24 -21.11 -0.89 17.27
N LYS A 25 -21.43 -1.44 16.10
CA LYS A 25 -20.54 -1.42 14.91
C LYS A 25 -20.22 0.01 14.47
N LYS A 26 -21.22 0.89 14.39
CA LYS A 26 -21.04 2.31 14.03
C LYS A 26 -20.19 3.08 15.05
N PHE A 27 -20.38 2.81 16.34
CA PHE A 27 -19.57 3.39 17.42
C PHE A 27 -18.11 2.91 17.36
N LEU A 28 -17.88 1.60 17.24
CA LEU A 28 -16.54 1.03 17.08
C LEU A 28 -15.83 1.55 15.83
N TRP A 29 -16.56 1.67 14.72
CA TRP A 29 -16.07 2.24 13.47
C TRP A 29 -15.67 3.71 13.64
N ARG A 30 -16.52 4.52 14.28
CA ARG A 30 -16.24 5.92 14.58
C ARG A 30 -15.03 6.07 15.50
N LYS A 31 -14.91 5.23 16.54
CA LYS A 31 -13.73 5.20 17.43
C LYS A 31 -12.46 4.81 16.67
N LYS A 32 -12.50 3.78 15.82
CA LYS A 32 -11.38 3.36 14.97
C LYS A 32 -10.93 4.52 14.06
N ARG A 33 -11.86 5.22 13.45
CA ARG A 33 -11.60 6.37 12.57
C ARG A 33 -11.01 7.57 13.31
N VAL A 34 -11.49 7.91 14.50
CA VAL A 34 -10.90 8.98 15.34
C VAL A 34 -9.46 8.63 15.74
N LEU A 35 -9.17 7.37 16.03
CA LEU A 35 -7.81 6.94 16.33
C LEU A 35 -6.91 7.01 15.09
N GLU A 36 -7.39 6.54 13.94
CA GLU A 36 -6.61 6.43 12.68
C GLU A 36 -6.36 7.76 11.98
N PHE A 37 -7.29 8.72 12.08
CA PHE A 37 -7.19 10.03 11.41
C PHE A 37 -7.04 11.21 12.39
N GLY A 38 -7.01 10.95 13.69
CA GLY A 38 -6.83 11.99 14.71
C GLY A 38 -5.63 11.69 15.60
N LEU A 39 -5.81 10.80 16.58
CA LEU A 39 -4.82 10.60 17.64
C LEU A 39 -3.49 10.05 17.11
N ARG A 40 -3.52 9.02 16.24
CA ARG A 40 -2.28 8.37 15.76
C ARG A 40 -1.44 9.29 14.88
N PRO A 41 -1.99 10.02 13.88
CA PRO A 41 -1.22 11.02 13.14
C PRO A 41 -0.59 12.10 14.02
N TYR A 42 -1.24 12.47 15.13
CA TYR A 42 -0.67 13.43 16.08
C TYR A 42 0.47 12.84 16.93
N LEU A 43 0.35 11.57 17.33
CA LEU A 43 1.36 10.91 18.18
C LEU A 43 2.57 10.38 17.41
N LEU A 44 2.37 9.89 16.18
CA LEU A 44 3.42 9.23 15.40
C LEU A 44 4.66 10.12 15.17
N PRO A 45 4.55 11.40 14.79
CA PRO A 45 5.73 12.25 14.56
C PRO A 45 6.66 12.36 15.76
N ARG A 46 6.11 12.28 16.99
CA ARG A 46 6.91 12.30 18.24
C ARG A 46 7.72 11.03 18.48
N ARG A 47 7.41 9.97 17.73
CA ARG A 47 8.05 8.66 17.77
C ARG A 47 8.89 8.38 16.53
N VAL A 48 9.01 9.34 15.63
CA VAL A 48 9.79 9.21 14.41
C VAL A 48 11.08 9.99 14.59
N LYS A 49 12.21 9.30 14.39
CA LYS A 49 13.55 9.89 14.38
C LYS A 49 14.04 9.96 12.95
N HIS A 50 14.73 11.04 12.60
CA HIS A 50 15.41 11.15 11.33
C HIS A 50 16.82 10.57 11.46
N ILE A 51 17.17 9.62 10.60
CA ILE A 51 18.44 8.88 10.69
C ILE A 51 19.42 9.35 9.62
N HIS A 52 18.99 9.43 8.36
CA HIS A 52 19.88 9.71 7.22
C HIS A 52 19.16 10.47 6.09
N GLY A 53 19.93 11.19 5.28
CA GLY A 53 19.47 11.81 4.04
C GLY A 53 18.88 13.22 4.20
N PRO A 54 18.38 13.80 3.10
CA PRO A 54 17.75 15.12 3.14
C PRO A 54 16.36 15.08 3.80
N GLN A 55 16.05 16.11 4.59
CA GLN A 55 14.72 16.29 5.19
C GLN A 55 13.69 16.92 4.25
N LYS A 56 14.17 17.58 3.19
CA LYS A 56 13.37 18.18 2.12
C LYS A 56 13.90 17.69 0.80
N ILE A 57 13.01 17.15 -0.03
CA ILE A 57 13.35 16.60 -1.34
C ILE A 57 12.63 17.44 -2.38
N SER A 58 13.37 17.96 -3.35
CA SER A 58 12.81 18.71 -4.47
C SER A 58 12.83 17.82 -5.71
N TYR A 59 11.68 17.73 -6.38
CA TYR A 59 11.50 16.93 -7.58
C TYR A 59 10.38 17.51 -8.46
N ALA A 60 10.43 17.20 -9.76
CA ALA A 60 9.54 17.71 -10.80
C ALA A 60 8.12 17.10 -10.74
N LEU A 61 7.20 17.58 -11.60
CA LEU A 61 5.80 17.11 -11.61
C LEU A 61 5.68 15.73 -12.27
N ASP A 62 6.64 15.42 -13.13
CA ASP A 62 6.87 14.17 -13.84
C ASP A 62 8.02 13.36 -13.20
N GLU A 63 8.28 13.57 -11.91
CA GLU A 63 9.13 12.73 -11.08
C GLU A 63 8.31 12.19 -9.88
N LEU A 64 8.75 11.09 -9.28
CA LEU A 64 8.14 10.53 -8.07
C LEU A 64 9.17 10.09 -7.03
N LEU A 65 8.69 9.96 -5.80
CA LEU A 65 9.40 9.28 -4.70
C LEU A 65 8.83 7.89 -4.45
N VAL A 66 9.70 6.94 -4.12
CA VAL A 66 9.25 5.69 -3.51
C VAL A 66 9.24 5.85 -2.00
N ILE A 67 8.12 5.52 -1.37
CA ILE A 67 7.98 5.47 0.09
C ILE A 67 7.77 4.02 0.54
N SER A 68 8.45 3.62 1.61
CA SER A 68 8.34 2.27 2.14
C SER A 68 8.44 2.25 3.66
N VAL A 69 7.61 1.40 4.30
CA VAL A 69 7.75 1.08 5.71
C VAL A 69 8.40 -0.29 5.78
N VAL A 70 9.54 -0.40 6.44
CA VAL A 70 10.37 -1.59 6.39
C VAL A 70 10.73 -2.07 7.79
N ARG A 71 10.79 -3.38 7.97
CA ARG A 71 11.40 -4.01 9.14
C ARG A 71 12.11 -5.28 8.70
N ASN A 72 13.37 -5.41 9.07
CA ASN A 72 14.22 -6.53 8.69
C ASN A 72 14.20 -6.81 7.18
N GLY A 73 14.45 -5.76 6.39
CA GLY A 73 14.41 -5.78 4.93
C GLY A 73 15.75 -6.07 4.27
N GLU A 74 16.82 -6.40 5.02
CA GLU A 74 18.18 -6.61 4.50
C GLU A 74 18.21 -7.46 3.22
N LEU A 75 17.40 -8.52 3.19
CA LEU A 75 17.30 -9.46 2.08
C LEU A 75 16.85 -8.81 0.75
N TYR A 76 16.03 -7.77 0.80
CA TYR A 76 15.30 -7.24 -0.35
C TYR A 76 15.84 -5.90 -0.85
N ILE A 77 16.63 -5.19 -0.03
CA ILE A 77 17.10 -3.82 -0.32
C ILE A 77 17.76 -3.74 -1.69
N LYS A 78 18.66 -4.66 -2.03
CA LYS A 78 19.40 -4.60 -3.30
C LYS A 78 18.45 -4.66 -4.49
N SER A 79 17.64 -5.71 -4.60
CA SER A 79 16.71 -5.89 -5.72
C SER A 79 15.68 -4.78 -5.81
N PHE A 80 15.16 -4.32 -4.67
CA PHE A 80 14.21 -3.20 -4.60
C PHE A 80 14.82 -1.92 -5.16
N MET A 81 16.00 -1.54 -4.66
CA MET A 81 16.66 -0.30 -5.06
C MET A 81 17.08 -0.35 -6.54
N ASP A 82 17.64 -1.47 -7.00
CA ASP A 82 18.07 -1.65 -8.38
C ASP A 82 16.88 -1.49 -9.36
N HIS A 83 15.75 -2.15 -9.07
CA HIS A 83 14.53 -2.05 -9.89
C HIS A 83 14.00 -0.62 -10.00
N TYR A 84 13.86 0.08 -8.87
CA TYR A 84 13.31 1.43 -8.87
C TYR A 84 14.28 2.49 -9.40
N ARG A 85 15.60 2.29 -9.24
CA ARG A 85 16.60 3.14 -9.89
C ARG A 85 16.55 2.97 -11.41
N ALA A 86 16.47 1.72 -11.90
CA ALA A 86 16.32 1.44 -13.33
C ALA A 86 15.02 2.05 -13.90
N MET A 87 13.95 2.07 -13.12
CA MET A 87 12.69 2.72 -13.48
C MET A 87 12.79 4.26 -13.58
N GLY A 88 13.78 4.88 -12.93
CA GLY A 88 13.96 6.34 -12.90
C GLY A 88 13.34 7.02 -11.68
N VAL A 89 13.17 6.30 -10.56
CA VAL A 89 12.73 6.90 -9.29
C VAL A 89 13.71 7.96 -8.82
N LYS A 90 13.18 9.12 -8.42
CA LYS A 90 14.01 10.27 -8.06
C LYS A 90 14.74 10.09 -6.73
N HIS A 91 14.02 9.65 -5.70
CA HIS A 91 14.53 9.51 -4.35
C HIS A 91 13.64 8.54 -3.54
N PHE A 92 14.24 7.92 -2.52
CA PHE A 92 13.59 6.91 -1.69
C PHE A 92 13.41 7.41 -0.26
N VAL A 93 12.26 7.14 0.34
CA VAL A 93 12.00 7.46 1.74
C VAL A 93 11.58 6.21 2.49
N PHE A 94 12.44 5.74 3.39
CA PHE A 94 12.17 4.58 4.23
C PHE A 94 11.78 5.03 5.64
N LEU A 95 10.77 4.38 6.19
CA LEU A 95 10.50 4.37 7.62
C LEU A 95 10.82 2.99 8.18
N ASP A 96 12.00 2.86 8.76
CA ASP A 96 12.40 1.68 9.51
C ASP A 96 11.52 1.52 10.76
N ASN A 97 10.97 0.32 10.97
CA ASN A 97 10.18 -0.02 12.14
C ASN A 97 10.93 -0.95 13.08
N ALA A 98 12.03 -0.43 13.65
CA ALA A 98 12.87 -1.12 14.63
C ALA A 98 13.43 -2.44 14.07
N SER A 99 14.12 -2.34 12.93
CA SER A 99 14.90 -3.46 12.42
C SER A 99 16.02 -3.85 13.39
N THR A 100 16.32 -5.14 13.41
CA THR A 100 17.37 -5.75 14.23
C THR A 100 18.49 -6.38 13.39
N ASP A 101 18.36 -6.31 12.06
CA ASP A 101 19.36 -6.73 11.08
C ASP A 101 20.10 -5.50 10.51
N ARG A 102 20.80 -5.65 9.38
CA ARG A 102 21.58 -4.56 8.78
C ARG A 102 20.74 -3.61 7.92
N THR A 103 19.40 -3.68 7.95
CA THR A 103 18.51 -2.85 7.11
C THR A 103 18.87 -1.36 7.15
N VAL A 104 19.00 -0.79 8.35
CA VAL A 104 19.27 0.65 8.49
C VAL A 104 20.67 1.01 7.98
N GLU A 105 21.68 0.20 8.32
CA GLU A 105 23.06 0.39 7.86
C GLU A 105 23.12 0.38 6.32
N LEU A 106 22.53 -0.64 5.70
CA LEU A 106 22.51 -0.82 4.25
C LEU A 106 21.79 0.33 3.54
N LEU A 107 20.63 0.77 4.05
CA LEU A 107 19.89 1.89 3.48
C LEU A 107 20.64 3.22 3.61
N CYS A 108 21.32 3.46 4.74
CA CYS A 108 22.11 4.68 4.93
C CYS A 108 23.36 4.74 4.04
N GLY A 109 23.81 3.59 3.52
CA GLY A 109 24.90 3.50 2.55
C GLY A 109 24.46 3.78 1.10
N GLN A 110 23.16 4.00 0.84
CA GLN A 110 22.63 4.22 -0.50
C GLN A 110 22.52 5.71 -0.85
N GLU A 111 22.79 6.04 -2.11
CA GLU A 111 22.51 7.37 -2.65
C GLU A 111 21.01 7.61 -2.87
N SER A 112 20.61 8.88 -2.78
CA SER A 112 19.22 9.36 -2.95
C SER A 112 18.21 8.66 -2.01
N VAL A 113 18.62 8.47 -0.76
CA VAL A 113 17.79 7.86 0.29
C VAL A 113 17.61 8.80 1.48
N THR A 114 16.40 8.84 2.01
CA THR A 114 16.08 9.38 3.35
C THR A 114 15.62 8.23 4.23
N VAL A 115 16.25 8.06 5.39
CA VAL A 115 15.88 7.03 6.37
C VAL A 115 15.34 7.70 7.63
N LEU A 116 14.12 7.30 7.99
CA LEU A 116 13.48 7.59 9.26
C LEU A 116 13.37 6.28 10.06
N GLN A 117 13.24 6.39 11.37
CA GLN A 117 13.02 5.22 12.23
C GLN A 117 11.91 5.49 13.25
N THR A 118 11.11 4.47 13.55
CA THR A 118 10.10 4.53 14.61
C THR A 118 9.94 3.20 15.34
N ASP A 119 9.61 3.30 16.62
CA ASP A 119 9.25 2.18 17.51
C ASP A 119 7.72 2.00 17.61
N ALA A 120 6.93 2.68 16.77
CA ALA A 120 5.48 2.60 16.82
C ALA A 120 4.98 1.19 16.45
N PRO A 121 3.96 0.63 17.16
CA PRO A 121 3.48 -0.72 16.87
C PRO A 121 2.88 -0.83 15.46
N TYR A 122 3.55 -1.56 14.56
CA TYR A 122 3.16 -1.72 13.15
C TYR A 122 1.67 -2.01 12.96
N LYS A 123 1.16 -3.09 13.59
CA LYS A 123 -0.24 -3.52 13.50
C LYS A 123 -1.28 -2.43 13.81
N LYS A 124 -0.90 -1.38 14.54
CA LYS A 124 -1.77 -0.24 14.87
C LYS A 124 -1.47 0.99 14.01
N TYR A 125 -0.26 1.13 13.49
CA TYR A 125 0.23 2.36 12.88
C TYR A 125 0.58 2.23 11.40
N GLU A 126 0.53 1.06 10.78
CA GLU A 126 0.88 0.83 9.37
C GLU A 126 0.33 1.90 8.41
N ASN A 127 -0.99 2.06 8.33
CA ASN A 127 -1.60 3.09 7.47
C ASN A 127 -1.19 4.51 7.88
N THR A 128 -1.05 4.76 9.18
CA THR A 128 -0.61 6.07 9.70
C THR A 128 0.83 6.36 9.28
N MET A 129 1.70 5.35 9.27
CA MET A 129 3.11 5.44 8.88
C MET A 129 3.25 5.74 7.39
N LYS A 130 2.59 4.94 6.54
CA LYS A 130 2.57 5.15 5.09
C LYS A 130 2.02 6.53 4.74
N ARG A 131 0.92 6.95 5.39
CA ARG A 131 0.33 8.28 5.21
C ARG A 131 1.25 9.40 5.68
N TYR A 132 1.90 9.24 6.84
CA TYR A 132 2.85 10.21 7.36
C TYR A 132 4.01 10.46 6.38
N LEU A 133 4.53 9.41 5.74
CA LEU A 133 5.56 9.56 4.70
C LEU A 133 5.02 10.33 3.49
N ALA A 134 3.87 9.91 2.96
CA ALA A 134 3.27 10.56 1.79
C ALA A 134 2.97 12.05 2.06
N GLU A 135 2.31 12.38 3.16
CA GLU A 135 1.97 13.76 3.55
C GLU A 135 3.22 14.61 3.78
N ARG A 136 4.27 14.04 4.38
CA ARG A 136 5.50 14.78 4.72
C ARG A 136 6.38 15.07 3.51
N PHE A 137 6.53 14.12 2.58
CA PHE A 137 7.56 14.21 1.54
C PHE A 137 7.04 14.43 0.13
N SER A 138 5.74 14.26 -0.11
CA SER A 138 5.19 14.30 -1.47
C SER A 138 4.02 15.27 -1.64
N ALA A 139 3.89 16.28 -0.78
CA ALA A 139 2.84 17.29 -0.90
C ALA A 139 2.84 17.95 -2.29
N GLY A 140 1.69 17.87 -3.00
CA GLY A 140 1.53 18.37 -4.36
C GLY A 140 2.28 17.56 -5.43
N ARG A 141 2.75 16.36 -5.11
CA ARG A 141 3.63 15.56 -5.97
C ARG A 141 3.27 14.07 -5.93
N TRP A 142 3.79 13.31 -6.90
CA TRP A 142 3.60 11.87 -6.98
C TRP A 142 4.47 11.13 -5.95
N ASN A 143 3.91 10.08 -5.36
CA ASN A 143 4.65 9.07 -4.62
C ASN A 143 4.13 7.67 -4.96
N LEU A 144 5.04 6.70 -4.90
CA LEU A 144 4.77 5.28 -5.01
C LEU A 144 5.00 4.60 -3.66
N CYS A 145 3.96 4.00 -3.09
CA CYS A 145 4.06 3.19 -1.88
C CYS A 145 4.25 1.71 -2.24
N ALA A 146 5.40 1.16 -1.87
CA ALA A 146 5.75 -0.23 -2.05
C ALA A 146 6.35 -0.81 -0.77
N ASP A 147 5.92 -2.00 -0.40
CA ASP A 147 6.60 -2.80 0.62
C ASP A 147 7.95 -3.29 0.04
N ILE A 148 8.93 -3.59 0.90
CA ILE A 148 10.33 -3.80 0.46
C ILE A 148 10.51 -5.00 -0.50
N ASP A 149 9.57 -5.93 -0.50
CA ASP A 149 9.51 -7.11 -1.36
C ASP A 149 8.62 -6.90 -2.61
N GLU A 150 8.08 -5.70 -2.83
CA GLU A 150 7.20 -5.38 -3.96
C GLU A 150 7.89 -4.55 -5.05
N LEU A 151 7.81 -5.03 -6.29
CA LEU A 151 8.35 -4.36 -7.48
C LEU A 151 7.19 -3.90 -8.38
N PHE A 152 6.90 -2.61 -8.38
CA PHE A 152 5.85 -2.01 -9.22
C PHE A 152 6.25 -2.03 -10.69
N ASP A 153 5.27 -2.11 -11.58
CA ASP A 153 5.45 -1.94 -13.00
C ASP A 153 4.24 -1.21 -13.59
N TYR A 154 4.39 -0.64 -14.78
CA TYR A 154 3.33 0.13 -15.46
C TYR A 154 3.27 -0.21 -16.95
N PRO A 155 2.12 0.04 -17.61
CA PRO A 155 1.97 -0.27 -19.03
C PRO A 155 3.05 0.40 -19.88
N PHE A 156 3.60 -0.37 -20.82
CA PHE A 156 4.64 0.09 -21.75
C PHE A 156 5.96 0.51 -21.11
N SER A 157 6.26 0.12 -19.86
CA SER A 157 7.50 0.49 -19.14
C SER A 157 8.80 0.09 -19.86
N GLU A 158 8.76 -0.86 -20.78
CA GLU A 158 9.91 -1.22 -21.63
C GLU A 158 10.25 -0.14 -22.68
N THR A 159 9.30 0.74 -23.00
CA THR A 159 9.43 1.73 -24.09
C THR A 159 9.10 3.16 -23.67
N LEU A 160 8.26 3.32 -22.64
CA LEU A 160 7.85 4.59 -22.07
C LEU A 160 8.65 4.84 -20.81
N SER A 161 9.26 6.02 -20.68
CA SER A 161 9.94 6.40 -19.45
C SER A 161 8.92 6.64 -18.32
N LEU A 162 9.37 6.53 -17.07
CA LEU A 162 8.52 6.83 -15.92
C LEU A 162 8.04 8.28 -15.95
N GLY A 163 8.89 9.20 -16.40
CA GLY A 163 8.51 10.61 -16.54
C GLY A 163 7.42 10.82 -17.57
N ASP A 164 7.46 10.12 -18.71
CA ASP A 164 6.41 10.22 -19.72
C ASP A 164 5.10 9.59 -19.23
N PHE A 165 5.18 8.49 -18.47
CA PHE A 165 4.00 7.92 -17.82
C PHE A 165 3.37 8.91 -16.83
N LEU A 166 4.16 9.55 -15.97
CA LEU A 166 3.65 10.58 -15.05
C LEU A 166 3.10 11.81 -15.78
N ARG A 167 3.73 12.21 -16.89
CA ARG A 167 3.25 13.29 -17.77
C ARG A 167 1.87 12.95 -18.32
N TYR A 168 1.68 11.74 -18.84
CA TYR A 168 0.37 11.25 -19.28
C TYR A 168 -0.68 11.33 -18.16
N LEU A 169 -0.32 10.90 -16.94
CA LEU A 169 -1.24 10.98 -15.80
C LEU A 169 -1.62 12.44 -15.46
N ASN A 170 -0.64 13.34 -15.50
CA ASN A 170 -0.83 14.77 -15.24
C ASN A 170 -1.73 15.43 -16.30
N ASP A 171 -1.44 15.21 -17.58
CA ASP A 171 -2.18 15.80 -18.72
C ASP A 171 -3.65 15.36 -18.70
N ASN A 172 -3.90 14.12 -18.27
CA ASN A 172 -5.25 13.60 -18.13
C ASN A 172 -5.90 13.93 -16.79
N SER A 173 -5.25 14.65 -15.86
CA SER A 173 -5.78 14.95 -14.52
C SER A 173 -6.15 13.72 -13.70
N TYR A 174 -5.34 12.65 -13.79
CA TYR A 174 -5.43 11.51 -12.88
C TYR A 174 -4.69 11.82 -11.56
N THR A 175 -5.14 11.23 -10.46
CA THR A 175 -4.53 11.44 -9.14
C THR A 175 -4.13 10.13 -8.43
N ALA A 176 -4.43 8.99 -9.03
CA ALA A 176 -3.96 7.70 -8.55
C ALA A 176 -3.98 6.65 -9.67
N VAL A 177 -3.13 5.64 -9.55
CA VAL A 177 -3.14 4.44 -10.40
C VAL A 177 -3.55 3.24 -9.56
N VAL A 178 -4.40 2.37 -10.11
CA VAL A 178 -4.72 1.08 -9.51
C VAL A 178 -3.74 0.05 -10.05
N ALA A 179 -3.12 -0.73 -9.17
CA ALA A 179 -2.23 -1.81 -9.55
C ALA A 179 -2.77 -3.15 -9.03
N GLN A 180 -2.52 -4.19 -9.82
CA GLN A 180 -2.81 -5.57 -9.45
C GLN A 180 -1.52 -6.23 -8.99
N MET A 181 -1.57 -6.94 -7.86
CA MET A 181 -0.46 -7.71 -7.33
C MET A 181 -0.40 -9.05 -8.02
N LEU A 182 0.78 -9.40 -8.52
CA LEU A 182 1.10 -10.70 -9.07
C LEU A 182 2.03 -11.42 -8.09
N ASP A 183 1.55 -12.52 -7.50
CA ASP A 183 2.39 -13.35 -6.65
C ASP A 183 3.29 -14.21 -7.54
N MET A 184 4.60 -14.04 -7.36
CA MET A 184 5.62 -14.79 -8.09
C MET A 184 6.34 -15.79 -7.17
N PHE A 185 6.78 -16.91 -7.73
CA PHE A 185 7.45 -17.99 -7.01
C PHE A 185 8.55 -18.63 -7.87
N SER A 186 9.47 -19.37 -7.22
CA SER A 186 10.52 -20.14 -7.88
C SER A 186 10.04 -21.54 -8.27
N ASP A 187 10.75 -22.21 -9.18
CA ASP A 187 10.62 -23.65 -9.43
C ASP A 187 11.10 -24.51 -8.24
N THR A 188 11.88 -23.92 -7.34
CA THR A 188 12.40 -24.61 -6.16
C THR A 188 11.32 -24.72 -5.07
N PRO A 189 11.13 -25.91 -4.48
CA PRO A 189 10.20 -26.08 -3.37
C PRO A 189 10.52 -25.16 -2.18
N LEU A 190 9.50 -24.55 -1.59
CA LEU A 190 9.65 -23.54 -0.51
C LEU A 190 10.54 -24.01 0.64
N ALA A 191 10.48 -25.30 1.01
CA ALA A 191 11.29 -25.88 2.09
C ALA A 191 12.80 -25.94 1.79
N LYS A 192 13.20 -25.81 0.52
CA LYS A 192 14.59 -25.86 0.05
C LYS A 192 15.06 -24.52 -0.52
N LEU A 193 14.16 -23.56 -0.65
CA LEU A 193 14.47 -22.26 -1.23
C LEU A 193 15.27 -21.43 -0.22
N GLU A 194 16.50 -21.09 -0.60
CA GLU A 194 17.32 -20.15 0.14
C GLU A 194 17.30 -18.79 -0.54
N SER A 195 17.05 -17.72 0.21
CA SER A 195 17.13 -16.34 -0.27
C SER A 195 18.34 -15.64 0.32
N LYS A 196 19.05 -14.86 -0.50
CA LYS A 196 20.29 -14.16 -0.18
C LYS A 196 20.15 -12.67 -0.52
N PRO A 197 20.82 -11.76 0.21
CA PRO A 197 20.70 -10.31 -0.04
C PRO A 197 21.06 -9.86 -1.46
N ASP A 198 21.89 -10.63 -2.17
CA ASP A 198 22.30 -10.32 -3.55
C ASP A 198 21.32 -10.83 -4.62
N ASP A 199 20.29 -11.60 -4.24
CA ASP A 199 19.30 -12.12 -5.18
C ASP A 199 18.58 -10.98 -5.91
N GLN A 200 18.32 -11.18 -7.20
CA GLN A 200 17.38 -10.37 -7.96
C GLN A 200 16.01 -11.05 -7.96
N LEU A 201 15.01 -10.43 -7.33
CA LEU A 201 13.70 -11.06 -7.14
C LEU A 201 13.05 -11.44 -8.47
N LYS A 202 13.12 -10.57 -9.49
CA LYS A 202 12.55 -10.84 -10.81
C LYS A 202 13.21 -12.00 -11.56
N GLU A 203 14.47 -12.26 -11.30
CA GLU A 203 15.23 -13.34 -11.95
C GLU A 203 15.03 -14.67 -11.22
N LYS A 204 14.83 -14.60 -9.90
CA LYS A 204 14.69 -15.78 -9.04
C LYS A 204 13.26 -16.31 -8.97
N TYR A 205 12.28 -15.41 -8.96
CA TYR A 205 10.87 -15.72 -8.85
C TYR A 205 10.18 -15.41 -10.18
N VAL A 206 10.26 -16.36 -11.14
CA VAL A 206 9.79 -16.16 -12.52
C VAL A 206 8.42 -16.77 -12.80
N TYR A 207 7.94 -17.68 -11.94
CA TYR A 207 6.66 -18.36 -12.12
C TYR A 207 5.55 -17.60 -11.41
N TYR A 208 4.36 -17.65 -11.99
CA TYR A 208 3.15 -17.07 -11.42
C TYR A 208 1.93 -17.87 -11.87
N ASP A 209 0.82 -17.74 -11.15
CA ASP A 209 -0.45 -18.32 -11.54
C ASP A 209 -1.60 -17.36 -11.20
N ILE A 210 -2.46 -17.11 -12.19
CA ILE A 210 -3.62 -16.22 -12.11
C ILE A 210 -4.96 -16.98 -12.13
N SER A 211 -4.94 -18.31 -12.25
CA SER A 211 -6.12 -19.16 -12.38
C SER A 211 -7.08 -19.06 -11.19
N ALA A 212 -6.54 -18.82 -9.99
CA ALA A 212 -7.29 -18.69 -8.74
C ALA A 212 -7.64 -17.24 -8.38
N ILE A 213 -7.53 -16.29 -9.31
CA ILE A 213 -7.91 -14.89 -9.09
C ILE A 213 -9.41 -14.72 -9.29
N GLU A 214 -10.07 -14.19 -8.27
CA GLU A 214 -11.46 -13.76 -8.31
C GLU A 214 -11.54 -12.25 -8.49
N LYS A 215 -12.56 -11.77 -9.21
CA LYS A 215 -12.73 -10.35 -9.54
C LYS A 215 -14.04 -9.80 -9.00
N GLU A 216 -13.97 -8.61 -8.43
CA GLU A 216 -15.12 -7.85 -7.92
C GLU A 216 -15.08 -6.40 -8.40
N ASP A 217 -16.18 -5.68 -8.24
CA ASP A 217 -16.21 -4.26 -8.55
C ASP A 217 -15.28 -3.45 -7.63
N TYR A 218 -14.61 -2.47 -8.22
CA TYR A 218 -13.79 -1.53 -7.47
C TYR A 218 -14.65 -0.41 -6.88
N LEU A 219 -14.60 -0.25 -5.55
CA LEU A 219 -15.56 0.55 -4.78
C LEU A 219 -14.95 1.77 -4.07
N TRP A 220 -13.66 2.08 -4.28
CA TRP A 220 -12.95 3.04 -3.43
C TRP A 220 -12.97 4.48 -3.92
N SER A 221 -12.87 4.67 -5.24
CA SER A 221 -12.84 5.98 -5.91
C SER A 221 -13.40 5.87 -7.32
N GLU A 222 -13.65 7.02 -7.93
CA GLU A 222 -14.08 7.11 -9.33
C GLU A 222 -13.02 6.52 -10.26
N ARG A 223 -13.48 5.70 -11.21
CA ARG A 223 -12.64 5.04 -12.20
C ARG A 223 -12.90 5.63 -13.56
N SER A 224 -11.83 5.98 -14.25
CA SER A 224 -11.91 6.42 -15.64
C SER A 224 -12.09 5.24 -16.59
N ASN A 225 -11.68 4.04 -16.19
CA ASN A 225 -11.92 2.79 -16.90
C ASN A 225 -12.80 1.84 -16.06
N PRO A 226 -14.04 1.52 -16.50
CA PRO A 226 -14.96 0.64 -15.77
C PRO A 226 -14.48 -0.82 -15.70
N ASN A 227 -13.50 -1.22 -16.52
CA ASN A 227 -12.92 -2.56 -16.54
C ASN A 227 -11.93 -2.80 -15.39
N ILE A 228 -11.48 -1.76 -14.67
CA ILE A 228 -10.62 -1.90 -13.49
C ILE A 228 -11.42 -2.56 -12.37
N LYS A 229 -11.06 -3.80 -12.01
CA LYS A 229 -11.68 -4.59 -10.96
C LYS A 229 -10.79 -4.72 -9.73
N MET A 230 -11.40 -5.07 -8.60
CA MET A 230 -10.71 -5.62 -7.44
C MET A 230 -10.39 -7.08 -7.69
N HIS A 231 -9.17 -7.51 -7.38
CA HIS A 231 -8.71 -8.88 -7.48
C HIS A 231 -8.54 -9.46 -6.09
N TRP A 232 -8.86 -10.74 -5.94
CA TRP A 232 -8.76 -11.49 -4.70
C TRP A 232 -8.21 -12.89 -4.94
N GLY A 233 -7.61 -13.48 -3.92
CA GLY A 233 -7.18 -14.87 -3.93
C GLY A 233 -5.80 -15.08 -4.56
N GLY A 234 -5.75 -15.71 -5.74
CA GLY A 234 -4.52 -16.04 -6.45
C GLY A 234 -3.75 -17.22 -5.82
N VAL A 235 -2.43 -17.24 -6.02
CA VAL A 235 -1.53 -18.32 -5.54
C VAL A 235 -1.73 -18.59 -4.05
N ARG A 236 -1.88 -17.55 -3.23
CA ARG A 236 -2.09 -17.72 -1.78
C ARG A 236 -3.37 -18.47 -1.45
N LYS A 237 -4.45 -18.25 -2.21
CA LYS A 237 -5.70 -19.01 -2.05
C LYS A 237 -5.50 -20.47 -2.46
N ALA A 238 -4.86 -20.71 -3.60
CA ALA A 238 -4.62 -22.06 -4.11
C ALA A 238 -3.73 -22.90 -3.17
N ALA A 239 -2.64 -22.30 -2.67
CA ALA A 239 -1.65 -22.99 -1.85
C ALA A 239 -2.01 -23.05 -0.35
N PHE A 240 -2.65 -22.01 0.19
CA PHE A 240 -2.86 -21.86 1.65
C PHE A 240 -4.32 -21.64 2.06
N GLY A 241 -5.25 -21.54 1.11
CA GLY A 241 -6.67 -21.29 1.40
C GLY A 241 -6.98 -19.87 1.89
N THR A 242 -6.06 -18.92 1.79
CA THR A 242 -6.26 -17.54 2.25
C THR A 242 -6.78 -16.64 1.14
N VAL A 243 -7.85 -15.90 1.41
CA VAL A 243 -8.43 -14.94 0.44
C VAL A 243 -7.85 -13.55 0.69
N ASN A 244 -6.77 -13.25 0.01
CA ASN A 244 -6.07 -11.96 0.12
C ASN A 244 -6.55 -10.99 -0.96
N GLY A 245 -6.60 -9.69 -0.64
CA GLY A 245 -6.79 -8.66 -1.66
C GLY A 245 -5.52 -8.51 -2.49
N LEU A 246 -5.66 -8.51 -3.81
CA LEU A 246 -4.58 -8.39 -4.80
C LEU A 246 -4.63 -7.07 -5.56
N THR A 247 -5.35 -6.07 -5.05
CA THR A 247 -5.45 -4.75 -5.68
C THR A 247 -5.03 -3.67 -4.71
N LYS A 248 -4.18 -2.76 -5.16
CA LYS A 248 -3.77 -1.58 -4.40
C LYS A 248 -3.80 -0.31 -5.26
N SER A 249 -3.73 0.84 -4.62
CA SER A 249 -3.51 2.13 -5.29
C SER A 249 -2.14 2.66 -4.86
N PRO A 250 -1.03 2.15 -5.42
CA PRO A 250 0.30 2.40 -4.87
C PRO A 250 0.87 3.74 -5.33
N LEU A 251 0.51 4.20 -6.53
CA LEU A 251 0.98 5.45 -7.12
C LEU A 251 -0.11 6.51 -6.97
N VAL A 252 0.19 7.59 -6.25
CA VAL A 252 -0.78 8.63 -5.89
C VAL A 252 -0.18 10.03 -5.97
N LEU A 253 -0.97 11.01 -6.40
CA LEU A 253 -0.65 12.43 -6.38
C LEU A 253 -1.24 13.05 -5.11
N MET A 254 -0.40 13.54 -4.20
CA MET A 254 -0.88 14.16 -2.95
C MET A 254 -1.35 15.61 -3.17
N ASP A 255 -2.45 15.76 -3.89
CA ASP A 255 -3.06 17.05 -4.28
C ASP A 255 -3.79 17.81 -3.15
N GLY A 256 -3.75 17.28 -1.92
CA GLY A 256 -4.45 17.82 -0.75
C GLY A 256 -5.96 17.50 -0.69
N LYS A 257 -6.51 16.83 -1.71
CA LYS A 257 -7.93 16.42 -1.78
C LYS A 257 -8.10 14.93 -1.51
N ILE A 258 -7.17 14.12 -2.00
CA ILE A 258 -7.22 12.66 -1.83
C ILE A 258 -6.96 12.25 -0.37
N LYS A 259 -7.54 11.12 0.03
CA LYS A 259 -7.23 10.47 1.30
C LYS A 259 -6.62 9.11 1.03
N THR A 260 -5.35 8.96 1.38
CA THR A 260 -4.56 7.75 1.13
C THR A 260 -4.59 6.77 2.30
N PHE A 261 -4.29 5.50 2.01
CA PHE A 261 -4.22 4.40 2.97
C PHE A 261 -5.52 4.27 3.79
N ILE A 262 -6.66 4.33 3.10
CA ILE A 262 -7.99 4.07 3.67
C ILE A 262 -8.26 2.58 3.55
N THR A 263 -8.10 1.84 4.66
CA THR A 263 -8.28 0.38 4.68
C THR A 263 -7.34 -0.32 3.69
N TRP A 264 -6.22 -0.85 4.19
CA TRP A 264 -5.11 -1.35 3.37
C TRP A 264 -4.47 -0.24 2.55
N HIS A 265 -4.44 -0.38 1.22
CA HIS A 265 -3.71 0.47 0.27
C HIS A 265 -4.62 1.26 -0.69
N HIS A 266 -5.88 1.47 -0.33
CA HIS A 266 -6.81 2.19 -1.20
C HIS A 266 -6.88 3.69 -0.88
N VAL A 267 -7.31 4.44 -1.89
CA VAL A 267 -7.44 5.89 -1.85
C VAL A 267 -8.90 6.26 -2.03
N LYS A 268 -9.36 7.28 -1.31
CA LYS A 268 -10.68 7.90 -1.49
C LYS A 268 -10.56 9.30 -2.06
N GLY A 269 -11.52 9.65 -2.92
CA GLY A 269 -11.61 10.98 -3.53
C GLY A 269 -10.57 11.21 -4.65
N ALA A 270 -9.95 10.14 -5.13
CA ALA A 270 -9.06 10.21 -6.27
C ALA A 270 -9.83 10.02 -7.58
N ARG A 271 -9.24 10.50 -8.67
CA ARG A 271 -9.64 10.15 -10.03
C ARG A 271 -8.65 9.11 -10.52
N MET A 272 -9.09 7.84 -10.52
CA MET A 272 -8.22 6.73 -10.90
C MET A 272 -7.92 6.80 -12.39
N ALA A 273 -6.66 6.55 -12.73
CA ALA A 273 -6.20 6.40 -14.10
C ALA A 273 -6.99 5.30 -14.82
N ASP A 274 -7.01 5.40 -16.14
CA ASP A 274 -7.67 4.43 -17.02
C ASP A 274 -6.83 3.17 -17.29
N VAL A 275 -5.60 3.16 -16.79
CA VAL A 275 -4.63 2.06 -16.80
C VAL A 275 -4.65 1.22 -15.52
#